data_AF-A0A3B9FST3-F1
#
_entry.id   AF-A0A3B9FST3-F1
#
_cell.length_a   1.000
_cell.length_b   1.000
_cell.length_c   1.000
_cell.angle_alpha   90.00
_cell.angle_beta   90.00
_cell.angle_gamma   90.00
#
_symmetry.space_group_name_H-M   'P 1'
#
loop_
_entity.id
_entity.type
_entity.pdbx_description
1 polymer ?
#
loop_
_entity_poly.entity_id
_entity_poly.type
_entity_poly.pdbx_seq_one_letter_code
_entity_poly.pdbx_strand_id
1 'polypeptide(L)'
;MLIAVNARFLIRDKLEGIGWYTYETIKRLVQRHPEHRFLLLFDREPDASFLFADNVEPLQVGPPARHPWLWQWWFQRSLPAVLKKYKPDVLLSPDGFLPLKVDIPTVLVIHDLGFEHYPEHTPPMVNRFYRRNTPKYAKAASRIVTVSEFSRQDIIKRYHIDPEKVDTVYNGANELYQPIPAMEQDQVRQQYTTGAPYFLYVGSIHPRKNVEVLLRAFEALKTQYQPHVKLVLAGRMAWKTDKTKKVMEQLSCRNDVVFTGHLQQEELARITASAAALV
;
A
#
# COMPACT_ATOMS: atom_id res chain seq x y z
N MET A 1 2.29 6.91 -27.37
CA MET A 1 3.11 7.68 -26.41
C MET A 1 4.08 6.73 -25.71
N LEU A 2 5.22 7.25 -25.23
CA LEU A 2 6.11 6.58 -24.29
C LEU A 2 5.83 7.12 -22.88
N ILE A 3 5.38 6.25 -21.98
CA ILE A 3 5.00 6.58 -20.61
C ILE A 3 6.06 6.00 -19.67
N ALA A 4 6.78 6.85 -18.93
CA ALA A 4 7.66 6.39 -17.87
C ALA A 4 6.85 6.19 -16.58
N VAL A 5 7.09 5.09 -15.87
CA VAL A 5 6.41 4.79 -14.61
C VAL A 5 7.44 4.47 -13.54
N ASN A 6 7.35 5.14 -12.40
CA ASN A 6 8.12 4.75 -11.23
C ASN A 6 7.59 3.42 -10.66
N ALA A 7 8.40 2.37 -10.74
CA ALA A 7 8.05 1.00 -10.36
C ALA A 7 8.78 0.52 -9.10
N ARG A 8 9.40 1.42 -8.30
CA ARG A 8 10.21 1.06 -7.12
C ARG A 8 9.50 0.18 -6.07
N PHE A 9 8.17 0.29 -5.98
CA PHE A 9 7.35 -0.48 -5.03
C PHE A 9 6.77 -1.78 -5.62
N LEU A 10 7.06 -2.11 -6.88
CA LEU A 10 6.82 -3.45 -7.43
C LEU A 10 7.95 -4.37 -6.97
N ILE A 11 7.71 -5.03 -5.84
CA ILE A 11 8.68 -5.90 -5.15
C ILE A 11 8.02 -7.25 -4.95
N ARG A 12 8.58 -8.27 -5.59
CA ARG A 12 8.07 -9.63 -5.48
C ARG A 12 8.01 -10.07 -4.01
N ASP A 13 6.90 -10.72 -3.65
CA ASP A 13 6.57 -11.23 -2.32
C ASP A 13 6.53 -10.16 -1.20
N LYS A 14 6.52 -8.87 -1.56
CA LYS A 14 6.58 -7.73 -0.61
C LYS A 14 5.67 -6.57 -1.02
N LEU A 15 4.62 -6.85 -1.78
CA LEU A 15 3.62 -5.85 -2.14
C LEU A 15 2.77 -5.51 -0.91
N GLU A 16 2.76 -4.23 -0.56
CA GLU A 16 1.88 -3.63 0.44
C GLU A 16 1.01 -2.56 -0.22
N GLY A 17 0.19 -1.82 0.52
CA GLY A 17 -0.82 -0.88 -0.04
C GLY A 17 -0.39 -0.10 -1.31
N ILE A 18 0.73 0.63 -1.26
CA ILE A 18 1.26 1.37 -2.43
C ILE A 18 1.73 0.42 -3.55
N GLY A 19 2.37 -0.69 -3.19
CA GLY A 19 2.80 -1.72 -4.13
C GLY A 19 1.62 -2.40 -4.83
N TRP A 20 0.56 -2.76 -4.11
CA TRP A 20 -0.68 -3.31 -4.67
C TRP A 20 -1.40 -2.30 -5.53
N TYR A 21 -1.52 -1.04 -5.09
CA TYR A 21 -2.06 0.02 -5.91
C TYR A 21 -1.29 0.14 -7.24
N THR A 22 0.04 0.17 -7.17
CA THR A 22 0.91 0.25 -8.36
C THR A 22 0.70 -0.98 -9.24
N TYR A 23 0.71 -2.18 -8.66
CA TYR A 23 0.55 -3.45 -9.37
C TYR A 23 -0.77 -3.49 -10.15
N GLU A 24 -1.90 -3.30 -9.46
CA GLU A 24 -3.23 -3.42 -10.06
C GLU A 24 -3.51 -2.32 -11.09
N THR A 25 -3.01 -1.10 -10.83
CA THR A 25 -3.18 0.04 -11.74
C THR A 25 -2.35 -0.15 -13.00
N ILE A 26 -1.05 -0.46 -12.85
CA ILE A 26 -0.14 -0.60 -13.99
C ILE A 26 -0.50 -1.83 -14.83
N LYS A 27 -0.81 -2.97 -14.21
CA LYS A 27 -1.28 -4.17 -14.92
C LYS A 27 -2.44 -3.85 -15.86
N ARG A 28 -3.47 -3.16 -15.37
CA ARG A 28 -4.64 -2.80 -16.19
C ARG A 28 -4.33 -1.72 -17.21
N LEU A 29 -3.50 -0.74 -16.84
CA LEU A 29 -3.16 0.37 -17.72
C LEU A 29 -2.41 -0.13 -18.97
N VAL A 30 -1.38 -0.97 -18.80
CA VAL A 30 -0.56 -1.45 -19.92
C VAL A 30 -1.33 -2.41 -20.83
N GLN A 31 -2.23 -3.21 -20.26
CA GLN A 31 -3.08 -4.16 -21.00
C GLN A 31 -4.20 -3.46 -21.78
N ARG A 32 -4.78 -2.39 -21.23
CA ARG A 32 -5.87 -1.64 -21.90
C ARG A 32 -5.38 -0.65 -22.94
N HIS A 33 -4.10 -0.26 -22.89
CA HIS A 33 -3.50 0.72 -23.80
C HIS A 33 -2.29 0.15 -24.56
N PRO A 34 -2.48 -0.88 -25.40
CA PRO A 34 -1.40 -1.47 -26.20
C PRO A 34 -0.78 -0.49 -27.22
N GLU A 35 -1.48 0.59 -27.55
CA GLU A 35 -1.01 1.69 -28.40
C GLU A 35 0.05 2.59 -27.74
N HIS A 36 0.33 2.37 -26.46
CA HIS A 36 1.37 3.08 -25.71
C HIS A 36 2.49 2.13 -25.29
N ARG A 37 3.71 2.67 -25.18
CA ARG A 37 4.87 1.98 -24.62
C ARG A 37 5.08 2.43 -23.18
N PHE A 38 5.44 1.51 -22.30
CA PHE A 38 5.64 1.79 -20.88
C PHE A 38 7.06 1.47 -20.45
N LEU A 39 7.80 2.48 -19.99
CA LEU A 39 9.13 2.32 -19.42
C LEU A 39 9.01 2.22 -17.89
N LEU A 40 9.10 1.02 -17.32
CA LEU A 40 9.00 0.81 -15.89
C LEU A 40 10.37 0.98 -15.23
N LEU A 41 10.48 1.97 -14.34
CA LEU A 41 11.73 2.38 -13.71
C LEU A 41 11.86 1.76 -12.31
N PHE A 42 12.74 0.78 -12.18
CA PHE A 42 13.00 0.08 -10.93
C PHE A 42 14.28 0.62 -10.27
N ASP A 43 14.35 0.57 -8.94
CA ASP A 43 15.59 0.87 -8.20
C ASP A 43 16.44 -0.40 -7.94
N ARG A 44 16.06 -1.52 -8.57
CA ARG A 44 16.63 -2.86 -8.41
C ARG A 44 16.39 -3.66 -9.69
N GLU A 45 16.90 -4.89 -9.71
CA GLU A 45 16.63 -5.83 -10.79
C GLU A 45 15.10 -6.06 -10.93
N PRO A 46 14.52 -5.82 -12.12
CA PRO A 46 13.11 -6.05 -12.39
C PRO A 46 12.78 -7.55 -12.31
N ASP A 47 11.63 -7.90 -11.74
CA ASP A 47 11.11 -9.27 -11.80
C ASP A 47 10.15 -9.41 -12.99
N ALA A 48 10.26 -10.53 -13.72
CA ALA A 48 9.46 -10.80 -14.92
C ALA A 48 7.94 -10.82 -14.63
N SER A 49 7.53 -11.14 -13.39
CA SER A 49 6.12 -11.13 -12.98
C SER A 49 5.46 -9.74 -13.04
N PHE A 50 6.25 -8.67 -13.15
CA PHE A 50 5.75 -7.30 -13.30
C PHE A 50 5.69 -6.81 -14.76
N LEU A 51 6.04 -7.67 -15.72
CA LEU A 51 5.97 -7.37 -17.15
C LEU A 51 4.63 -7.85 -17.70
N PHE A 52 3.59 -7.06 -17.48
CA PHE A 52 2.21 -7.49 -17.68
C PHE A 52 1.75 -7.58 -19.14
N ALA A 53 2.53 -7.05 -20.08
CA ALA A 53 2.27 -7.03 -21.52
C ALA A 53 3.54 -6.72 -22.32
N ASP A 54 3.52 -7.00 -23.63
CA ASP A 54 4.69 -6.84 -24.54
C ASP A 54 5.10 -5.36 -24.76
N ASN A 55 4.21 -4.43 -24.45
CA ASN A 55 4.48 -2.99 -24.53
C ASN A 55 5.22 -2.43 -23.29
N VAL A 56 5.69 -3.31 -22.39
CA VAL A 56 6.40 -2.97 -21.16
C VAL A 56 7.91 -3.17 -21.33
N GLU A 57 8.68 -2.10 -21.16
CA GLU A 57 10.14 -2.09 -21.13
C GLU A 57 10.61 -1.87 -19.69
N PRO A 58 11.20 -2.86 -19.02
CA PRO A 58 11.75 -2.67 -17.68
C PRO A 58 13.15 -2.05 -17.73
N LEU A 59 13.41 -1.12 -16.82
CA LEU A 59 14.72 -0.49 -16.68
C LEU A 59 15.13 -0.39 -15.21
N GLN A 60 16.26 -1.02 -14.87
CA GLN A 60 16.92 -0.81 -13.58
C GLN A 60 17.68 0.52 -13.58
N VAL A 61 17.41 1.35 -12.56
CA VAL A 61 18.02 2.67 -12.38
C VAL A 61 18.76 2.69 -11.05
N GLY A 62 20.09 2.79 -11.11
CA GLY A 62 20.95 2.87 -9.93
C GLY A 62 21.22 4.30 -9.43
N PRO A 63 21.72 4.45 -8.19
CA PRO A 63 21.82 3.42 -7.15
C PRO A 63 20.44 3.12 -6.50
N PRO A 64 20.26 1.98 -5.82
CA PRO A 64 19.00 1.62 -5.17
C PRO A 64 18.53 2.66 -4.16
N ALA A 65 17.23 2.99 -4.18
CA ALA A 65 16.65 4.09 -3.42
C ALA A 65 16.11 3.59 -2.07
N ARG A 66 17.00 3.14 -1.17
CA ARG A 66 16.64 2.50 0.12
C ARG A 66 16.83 3.36 1.38
N HIS A 67 17.26 4.61 1.22
CA HIS A 67 17.49 5.54 2.32
C HIS A 67 17.16 6.98 1.89
N PRO A 68 16.70 7.91 2.76
CA PRO A 68 16.42 9.31 2.43
C PRO A 68 17.40 10.03 1.50
N TRP A 69 18.71 9.90 1.71
CA TRP A 69 19.72 10.48 0.81
C TRP A 69 19.79 9.77 -0.56
N LEU A 70 19.55 8.46 -0.61
CA LEU A 70 19.45 7.71 -1.88
C LEU A 70 18.14 8.02 -2.60
N TRP A 71 17.04 8.29 -1.89
CA TRP A 71 15.81 8.81 -2.50
C TRP A 71 16.08 10.15 -3.17
N GLN A 72 16.72 11.07 -2.44
CA GLN A 72 17.12 12.36 -3.00
C GLN A 72 17.98 12.19 -4.25
N TRP A 73 18.97 11.29 -4.23
CA TRP A 73 19.82 11.04 -5.38
C TRP A 73 19.05 10.45 -6.56
N TRP A 74 18.29 9.38 -6.30
CA TRP A 74 17.56 8.66 -7.34
C TRP A 74 16.54 9.56 -8.03
N PHE A 75 15.71 10.28 -7.27
CA PHE A 75 14.70 11.16 -7.85
C PHE A 75 15.28 12.44 -8.44
N GLN A 76 16.38 13.00 -7.93
CA GLN A 76 16.86 14.31 -8.40
C GLN A 76 18.09 14.24 -9.31
N ARG A 77 18.68 13.05 -9.50
CA ARG A 77 19.83 12.83 -10.41
C ARG A 77 19.56 11.67 -11.37
N SER A 78 19.32 10.47 -10.86
CA SER A 78 19.21 9.28 -11.71
C SER A 78 17.98 9.33 -12.63
N LEU A 79 16.81 9.64 -12.09
CA LEU A 79 15.58 9.76 -12.88
C LEU A 79 15.69 10.85 -13.95
N PRO A 80 16.06 12.12 -13.65
CA PRO A 80 16.24 13.12 -14.70
C PRO A 80 17.18 12.70 -15.83
N ALA A 81 18.27 11.99 -15.53
CA ALA A 81 19.20 11.49 -16.55
C ALA A 81 18.54 10.45 -17.46
N VAL A 82 17.77 9.52 -16.89
CA VAL A 82 16.99 8.52 -17.64
C VAL A 82 15.93 9.21 -18.50
N LEU A 83 15.17 10.13 -17.93
CA LEU A 83 14.10 10.84 -18.66
C LEU A 83 14.67 11.68 -19.81
N LYS A 84 15.85 12.30 -19.65
CA LYS A 84 16.55 12.99 -20.74
C LYS A 84 17.02 12.05 -21.85
N LYS A 85 17.45 10.83 -21.51
CA LYS A 85 17.92 9.81 -22.46
C LYS A 85 16.77 9.20 -23.26
N TYR A 86 15.71 8.76 -22.57
CA TYR A 86 14.58 8.03 -23.18
C TYR A 86 13.49 8.95 -23.73
N LYS A 87 13.43 10.22 -23.26
CA LYS A 87 12.46 11.24 -23.69
C LYS A 87 11.00 10.74 -23.68
N PRO A 88 10.50 10.21 -22.54
CA PRO A 88 9.09 9.84 -22.44
C PRO A 88 8.18 11.08 -22.51
N ASP A 89 6.96 10.89 -22.98
CA ASP A 89 5.94 11.93 -23.10
C ASP A 89 5.37 12.34 -21.73
N VAL A 90 5.36 11.42 -20.76
CA VAL A 90 4.84 11.66 -19.40
C VAL A 90 5.51 10.73 -18.38
N LEU A 91 5.67 11.21 -17.14
CA LEU A 91 6.07 10.39 -15.99
C LEU A 91 4.89 10.20 -15.03
N LEU A 92 4.54 8.95 -14.75
CA LEU A 92 3.65 8.56 -13.66
C LEU A 92 4.47 8.09 -12.45
N SER A 93 4.25 8.70 -11.29
CA SER A 93 4.92 8.31 -10.04
C SER A 93 3.89 7.95 -8.94
N PRO A 94 3.61 6.65 -8.75
CA PRO A 94 2.59 6.18 -7.81
C PRO A 94 2.96 6.30 -6.32
N ASP A 95 4.21 6.63 -5.99
CA ASP A 95 4.74 6.43 -4.65
C ASP A 95 4.86 7.70 -3.80
N GLY A 96 4.36 8.84 -4.29
CA GLY A 96 4.41 10.12 -3.60
C GLY A 96 5.70 10.91 -3.78
N PHE A 97 6.61 10.49 -4.66
CA PHE A 97 7.88 11.17 -4.92
C PHE A 97 7.99 11.61 -6.37
N LEU A 98 8.70 12.71 -6.63
CA LEU A 98 8.85 13.25 -7.97
C LEU A 98 10.24 13.85 -8.22
N PRO A 99 10.82 13.72 -9.43
CA PRO A 99 11.91 14.60 -9.85
C PRO A 99 11.42 16.05 -9.96
N LEU A 100 12.15 17.01 -9.39
CA LEU A 100 11.77 18.43 -9.40
C LEU A 100 12.25 19.20 -10.64
N LYS A 101 13.15 18.62 -11.43
CA LYS A 101 13.78 19.25 -12.60
C LYS A 101 13.64 18.37 -13.83
N VAL A 102 12.44 18.36 -14.41
CA VAL A 102 12.11 17.63 -15.63
C VAL A 102 11.19 18.50 -16.49
N ASP A 103 11.35 18.44 -17.80
CA ASP A 103 10.61 19.27 -18.76
C ASP A 103 9.40 18.54 -19.38
N ILE A 104 9.01 17.42 -18.78
CA ILE A 104 7.89 16.58 -19.24
C ILE A 104 6.71 16.68 -18.26
N PRO A 105 5.48 16.50 -18.73
CA PRO A 105 4.32 16.32 -17.87
C PRO A 105 4.53 15.21 -16.82
N THR A 106 4.06 15.45 -15.61
CA THR A 106 4.17 14.51 -14.48
C THR A 106 2.83 14.28 -13.78
N VAL A 107 2.53 13.02 -13.49
CA VAL A 107 1.38 12.60 -12.69
C VAL A 107 1.90 12.00 -11.39
N LEU A 108 1.62 12.65 -10.27
CA LEU A 108 2.05 12.24 -8.94
C LEU A 108 0.88 11.65 -8.17
N VAL A 109 1.00 10.43 -7.67
CA VAL A 109 0.00 9.87 -6.76
C VAL A 109 0.40 10.17 -5.32
N ILE A 110 -0.46 10.84 -4.57
CA ILE A 110 -0.31 11.08 -3.12
C ILE A 110 -1.46 10.35 -2.42
N HIS A 111 -1.16 9.26 -1.73
CA HIS A 111 -2.18 8.46 -1.04
C HIS A 111 -2.78 9.18 0.17
N ASP A 112 -1.94 9.72 1.05
CA ASP A 112 -2.33 10.46 2.24
C ASP A 112 -1.16 11.32 2.75
N LEU A 113 -1.47 12.21 3.70
CA LEU A 113 -0.48 13.00 4.45
C LEU A 113 -0.39 12.53 5.90
N GLY A 114 -0.53 11.24 6.17
CA GLY A 114 -0.53 10.69 7.53
C GLY A 114 0.73 11.06 8.34
N PHE A 115 1.86 11.28 7.65
CA PHE A 115 3.11 11.75 8.26
C PHE A 115 3.08 13.23 8.72
N GLU A 116 2.16 14.05 8.22
CA GLU A 116 1.93 15.43 8.72
C GLU A 116 1.08 15.41 9.99
N HIS A 117 0.07 14.54 10.05
CA HIS A 117 -0.90 14.46 11.15
C HIS A 117 -0.38 13.66 12.35
N TYR A 118 0.40 12.61 12.09
CA TYR A 118 0.94 11.71 13.11
C TYR A 118 2.45 11.50 12.93
N PRO A 119 3.27 12.55 13.11
CA PRO A 119 4.71 12.48 12.87
C PRO A 119 5.44 11.41 13.71
N GLU A 120 4.93 11.11 14.90
CA GLU A 120 5.45 10.09 15.84
C GLU A 120 5.35 8.64 15.31
N HIS A 121 4.47 8.40 14.32
CA HIS A 121 4.32 7.11 13.67
C HIS A 121 5.34 6.87 12.55
N THR A 122 6.13 7.89 12.18
CA THR A 122 7.15 7.80 11.13
C THR A 122 8.54 8.03 11.73
N PRO A 123 9.57 7.25 11.34
CA PRO A 123 10.94 7.51 11.81
C PRO A 123 11.37 8.97 11.58
N PRO A 124 12.00 9.66 12.55
CA PRO A 124 12.21 11.11 12.49
C PRO A 124 12.91 11.63 11.22
N MET A 125 13.92 10.89 10.74
CA MET A 125 14.65 11.25 9.51
C MET A 125 13.76 11.15 8.26
N VAL A 126 12.94 10.09 8.18
CA VAL A 126 11.98 9.88 7.09
C VAL A 126 10.90 10.95 7.13
N ASN A 127 10.34 11.22 8.31
CA ASN A 127 9.34 12.26 8.50
C ASN A 127 9.85 13.64 8.05
N ARG A 128 11.06 14.02 8.49
CA ARG A 128 11.71 15.27 8.06
C ARG A 128 11.89 15.32 6.54
N PHE A 129 12.26 14.21 5.91
CA PHE A 129 12.37 14.13 4.46
C PHE A 129 11.00 14.32 3.78
N TYR A 130 9.95 13.64 4.22
CA TYR A 130 8.59 13.78 3.65
C TYR A 130 8.06 15.21 3.81
N ARG A 131 8.01 15.74 5.03
CA ARG A 131 7.50 17.10 5.29
C ARG A 131 8.25 18.18 4.52
N ARG A 132 9.55 17.99 4.27
CA ARG A 132 10.35 18.93 3.47
C ARG A 132 10.07 18.83 1.97
N ASN A 133 9.87 17.63 1.44
CA ASN A 133 9.89 17.38 0.00
C ASN A 133 8.50 17.15 -0.62
N THR A 134 7.56 16.51 0.07
CA THR A 134 6.20 16.28 -0.44
C THR A 134 5.51 17.58 -0.89
N PRO A 135 5.56 18.71 -0.15
CA PRO A 135 5.00 19.98 -0.66
C PRO A 135 5.66 20.45 -1.96
N LYS A 136 6.97 20.18 -2.13
CA LYS A 136 7.71 20.54 -3.36
C LYS A 136 7.28 19.66 -4.53
N TYR A 137 7.13 18.35 -4.29
CA TYR A 137 6.64 17.41 -5.29
C TYR A 137 5.21 17.75 -5.73
N ALA A 138 4.31 18.02 -4.78
CA ALA A 138 2.94 18.45 -5.07
C ALA A 138 2.92 19.74 -5.91
N LYS A 139 3.73 20.74 -5.56
CA LYS A 139 3.84 21.99 -6.34
C LYS A 139 4.42 21.77 -7.74
N ALA A 140 5.41 20.89 -7.88
CA ALA A 140 6.09 20.63 -9.15
C ALA A 140 5.32 19.68 -10.10
N ALA A 141 4.42 18.84 -9.59
CA ALA A 141 3.66 17.90 -10.41
C ALA A 141 2.88 18.63 -11.53
N SER A 142 2.50 17.97 -12.63
CA SER A 142 1.54 18.55 -13.58
C SER A 142 0.11 18.24 -13.16
N ARG A 143 -0.14 17.01 -12.70
CA ARG A 143 -1.38 16.55 -12.05
C ARG A 143 -1.06 15.74 -10.81
N ILE A 144 -1.96 15.79 -9.83
CA ILE A 144 -1.90 14.98 -8.62
C ILE A 144 -3.12 14.07 -8.60
N VAL A 145 -2.91 12.79 -8.37
CA VAL A 145 -3.97 11.82 -8.11
C VAL A 145 -3.95 11.47 -6.63
N THR A 146 -5.12 11.37 -6.01
CA THR A 146 -5.27 10.89 -4.64
C THR A 146 -6.47 9.96 -4.51
N VAL A 147 -6.53 9.20 -3.41
CA VAL A 147 -7.44 8.05 -3.29
C VAL A 147 -8.74 8.34 -2.54
N SER A 148 -8.93 9.57 -2.05
CA SER A 148 -10.16 9.99 -1.36
C SER A 148 -10.34 11.50 -1.38
N GLU A 149 -11.59 11.97 -1.22
CA GLU A 149 -11.88 13.39 -1.07
C GLU A 149 -11.27 14.00 0.20
N PHE A 150 -11.14 13.20 1.26
CA PHE A 150 -10.45 13.65 2.47
C PHE A 150 -8.99 13.98 2.14
N SER A 151 -8.26 13.05 1.52
CA SER A 151 -6.86 13.27 1.11
C SER A 151 -6.75 14.44 0.13
N ARG A 152 -7.69 14.59 -0.81
CA ARG A 152 -7.73 15.72 -1.75
C ARG A 152 -7.81 17.06 -1.03
N GLN A 153 -8.78 17.21 -0.15
CA GLN A 153 -8.96 18.45 0.63
C GLN A 153 -7.76 18.73 1.54
N ASP A 154 -7.19 17.69 2.14
CA ASP A 154 -6.03 17.80 3.01
C ASP A 154 -4.79 18.27 2.24
N ILE A 155 -4.50 17.71 1.06
CA ILE A 155 -3.42 18.15 0.17
C ILE A 155 -3.60 19.61 -0.24
N ILE A 156 -4.80 19.99 -0.69
CA ILE A 156 -5.12 21.36 -1.13
C ILE A 156 -4.89 22.35 0.01
N LYS A 157 -5.49 22.11 1.18
CA LYS A 157 -5.41 23.01 2.34
C LYS A 157 -3.99 23.09 2.90
N ARG A 158 -3.32 21.95 3.07
CA ARG A 158 -2.02 21.87 3.74
C ARG A 158 -0.89 22.44 2.88
N TYR A 159 -0.91 22.15 1.57
CA TYR A 159 0.17 22.50 0.65
C TYR A 159 -0.16 23.67 -0.28
N HIS A 160 -1.37 24.24 -0.16
CA HIS A 160 -1.85 25.37 -0.95
C HIS A 160 -1.76 25.07 -2.45
N ILE A 161 -2.26 23.89 -2.83
CA ILE A 161 -2.29 23.42 -4.22
C ILE A 161 -3.61 23.84 -4.86
N ASP A 162 -3.55 24.26 -6.12
CA ASP A 162 -4.73 24.52 -6.93
C ASP A 162 -5.66 23.28 -6.95
N PRO A 163 -6.93 23.40 -6.53
CA PRO A 163 -7.89 22.30 -6.57
C PRO A 163 -8.02 21.63 -7.95
N GLU A 164 -7.87 22.38 -9.05
CA GLU A 164 -7.96 21.86 -10.42
C GLU A 164 -6.80 20.94 -10.78
N LYS A 165 -5.74 20.94 -9.97
CA LYS A 165 -4.56 20.08 -10.15
C LYS A 165 -4.72 18.71 -9.49
N VAL A 166 -5.69 18.56 -8.58
CA VAL A 166 -5.83 17.37 -7.73
C VAL A 166 -7.09 16.61 -8.12
N ASP A 167 -6.91 15.40 -8.64
CA ASP A 167 -7.99 14.48 -9.01
C ASP A 167 -8.16 13.41 -7.94
N THR A 168 -9.42 13.15 -7.55
CA THR A 168 -9.75 12.00 -6.70
C THR A 168 -10.05 10.79 -7.57
N VAL A 169 -9.23 9.76 -7.43
CA VAL A 169 -9.40 8.46 -8.10
C VAL A 169 -9.48 7.39 -7.02
N TYR A 170 -10.69 6.94 -6.71
CA TYR A 170 -10.93 5.94 -5.68
C TYR A 170 -10.23 4.62 -6.01
N ASN A 171 -9.75 3.93 -4.97
CA ASN A 171 -9.16 2.61 -5.13
C ASN A 171 -10.23 1.59 -5.56
N GLY A 172 -9.83 0.66 -6.43
CA GLY A 172 -10.59 -0.55 -6.74
C GLY A 172 -10.25 -1.70 -5.79
N ALA A 173 -11.15 -2.69 -5.73
CA ALA A 173 -10.86 -3.98 -5.12
C ALA A 173 -10.17 -4.91 -6.13
N ASN A 174 -9.26 -5.77 -5.64
CA ASN A 174 -8.65 -6.81 -6.45
C ASN A 174 -9.71 -7.90 -6.76
N GLU A 175 -9.68 -8.44 -7.98
CA GLU A 175 -10.64 -9.41 -8.51
C GLU A 175 -10.70 -10.73 -7.72
N LEU A 176 -9.67 -11.06 -6.94
CA LEU A 176 -9.64 -12.22 -6.06
C LEU A 176 -10.67 -12.15 -4.93
N TYR A 177 -11.07 -10.96 -4.51
CA TYR A 177 -12.03 -10.79 -3.42
C TYR A 177 -13.46 -10.97 -3.93
N GLN A 178 -13.89 -12.23 -3.97
CA GLN A 178 -15.25 -12.64 -4.36
C GLN A 178 -15.89 -13.50 -3.27
N PRO A 179 -17.22 -13.54 -3.18
CA PRO A 179 -17.91 -14.57 -2.40
C PRO A 179 -17.53 -15.97 -2.88
N ILE A 180 -17.37 -16.90 -1.94
CA ILE A 180 -17.10 -18.32 -2.25
C ILE A 180 -18.26 -19.21 -1.74
N PRO A 181 -18.47 -20.40 -2.33
CA PRO A 181 -19.51 -21.33 -1.89
C PRO A 181 -19.43 -21.69 -0.40
N ALA A 182 -20.58 -21.92 0.24
CA ALA A 182 -20.64 -22.22 1.68
C ALA A 182 -19.74 -23.40 2.10
N MET A 183 -19.69 -24.45 1.28
CA MET A 183 -18.81 -25.61 1.51
C MET A 183 -17.32 -25.22 1.57
N GLU A 184 -16.87 -24.28 0.74
CA GLU A 184 -15.49 -23.78 0.78
C GLU A 184 -15.26 -22.90 2.02
N GLN A 185 -16.27 -22.10 2.41
CA GLN A 185 -16.17 -21.32 3.64
C GLN A 185 -16.04 -22.22 4.87
N ASP A 186 -16.76 -23.35 4.92
CA ASP A 186 -16.65 -24.34 5.99
C ASP A 186 -15.26 -24.98 6.04
N GLN A 187 -14.65 -25.26 4.89
CA GLN A 187 -13.28 -25.76 4.82
C GLN A 187 -12.27 -24.73 5.35
N VAL A 188 -12.44 -23.45 5.01
CA VAL A 188 -11.58 -22.37 5.51
C VAL A 188 -11.76 -22.21 7.02
N ARG A 189 -13.01 -22.19 7.53
CA ARG A 189 -13.28 -22.19 8.98
C ARG A 189 -12.67 -23.42 9.66
N GLN A 190 -12.76 -24.60 9.06
CA GLN A 190 -12.14 -25.79 9.62
C GLN A 190 -10.61 -25.64 9.74
N GLN A 191 -9.97 -25.11 8.70
CA GLN A 191 -8.52 -24.91 8.64
C GLN A 191 -8.01 -23.89 9.66
N TYR A 192 -8.64 -22.72 9.77
CA TYR A 192 -8.12 -21.62 10.60
C TYR A 192 -8.70 -21.57 12.01
N THR A 193 -9.92 -22.04 12.19
CA THR A 193 -10.69 -21.83 13.43
C THR A 193 -11.33 -23.10 13.99
N THR A 194 -11.03 -24.26 13.40
CA THR A 194 -11.63 -25.56 13.81
C THR A 194 -13.16 -25.54 13.68
N GLY A 195 -13.67 -24.88 12.64
CA GLY A 195 -15.08 -24.80 12.30
C GLY A 195 -15.83 -23.64 12.95
N ALA A 196 -15.23 -22.96 13.94
CA ALA A 196 -15.86 -21.82 14.59
C ALA A 196 -15.98 -20.62 13.63
N PRO A 197 -17.08 -19.83 13.69
CA PRO A 197 -17.12 -18.54 13.00
C PRO A 197 -16.06 -17.60 13.57
N TYR A 198 -15.67 -16.59 12.81
CA TYR A 198 -14.65 -15.65 13.25
C TYR A 198 -14.82 -14.23 12.73
N PHE A 199 -14.32 -13.29 13.52
CA PHE A 199 -13.99 -11.95 13.04
C PHE A 199 -12.57 -11.95 12.48
N LEU A 200 -12.35 -11.17 11.43
CA LEU A 200 -11.07 -11.08 10.75
C LEU A 200 -10.51 -9.67 10.89
N TYR A 201 -9.24 -9.55 11.22
CA TYR A 201 -8.46 -8.33 11.06
C TYR A 201 -7.40 -8.56 9.97
N VAL A 202 -7.26 -7.60 9.05
CA VAL A 202 -6.26 -7.66 7.97
C VAL A 202 -5.33 -6.45 8.04
N GLY A 203 -4.04 -6.70 8.24
CA GLY A 203 -3.01 -5.68 8.13
C GLY A 203 -1.81 -5.93 9.04
N SER A 204 -0.74 -5.15 8.83
CA SER A 204 0.42 -5.19 9.72
C SER A 204 0.02 -4.85 11.15
N ILE A 205 0.46 -5.63 12.12
CA ILE A 205 0.28 -5.32 13.55
C ILE A 205 1.21 -4.17 13.89
N HIS A 206 0.66 -2.97 14.01
CA HIS A 206 1.38 -1.73 14.28
C HIS A 206 0.54 -0.84 15.21
N PRO A 207 1.14 -0.04 16.12
CA PRO A 207 0.40 0.82 17.05
C PRO A 207 -0.70 1.67 16.40
N ARG A 208 -0.39 2.34 15.28
CA ARG A 208 -1.35 3.14 14.49
C ARG A 208 -2.59 2.39 13.96
N LYS A 209 -2.57 1.05 13.94
CA LYS A 209 -3.68 0.21 13.50
C LYS A 209 -4.61 -0.20 14.64
N ASN A 210 -4.32 0.27 15.85
CA ASN A 210 -5.17 0.13 17.02
C ASN A 210 -5.54 -1.32 17.38
N VAL A 211 -4.69 -2.28 17.03
CA VAL A 211 -4.91 -3.72 17.30
C VAL A 211 -5.06 -4.00 18.80
N GLU A 212 -4.42 -3.21 19.66
CA GLU A 212 -4.62 -3.30 21.11
C GLU A 212 -6.09 -3.10 21.50
N VAL A 213 -6.76 -2.09 20.94
CA VAL A 213 -8.17 -1.82 21.23
C VAL A 213 -9.06 -2.95 20.72
N LEU A 214 -8.77 -3.47 19.53
CA LEU A 214 -9.47 -4.64 18.97
C LEU A 214 -9.38 -5.84 19.92
N LEU A 215 -8.19 -6.15 20.43
CA LEU A 215 -7.99 -7.28 21.34
C LEU A 215 -8.77 -7.11 22.66
N ARG A 216 -8.73 -5.91 23.24
CA ARG A 216 -9.50 -5.60 24.46
C ARG A 216 -11.01 -5.66 24.23
N ALA A 217 -11.48 -5.17 23.09
CA ALA A 217 -12.89 -5.25 22.71
C ALA A 217 -13.34 -6.70 22.53
N PHE A 218 -12.50 -7.53 21.90
CA PHE A 218 -12.77 -8.96 21.75
C PHE A 218 -12.82 -9.68 23.11
N GLU A 219 -11.90 -9.36 24.03
CA GLU A 219 -11.95 -9.92 25.39
C GLU A 219 -13.22 -9.52 26.14
N ALA A 220 -13.64 -8.25 26.05
CA ALA A 220 -14.87 -7.78 26.66
C ALA A 220 -16.09 -8.54 26.09
N LEU A 221 -16.14 -8.75 24.78
CA LEU A 221 -17.18 -9.55 24.12
C LEU A 221 -17.21 -10.99 24.65
N LYS A 222 -16.03 -11.65 24.74
CA LYS A 222 -15.91 -13.02 25.25
C LYS A 222 -16.31 -13.14 26.71
N THR A 223 -15.98 -12.15 27.53
CA THR A 223 -16.30 -12.13 28.97
C THR A 223 -17.79 -11.90 29.21
N GLN A 224 -18.39 -10.95 28.49
CA GLN A 224 -19.77 -10.52 28.75
C GLN A 224 -20.80 -11.47 28.14
N TYR A 225 -20.56 -11.98 26.92
CA TYR A 225 -21.57 -12.73 26.15
C TYR A 225 -21.16 -14.17 25.83
N GLN A 226 -19.88 -14.52 26.04
CA GLN A 226 -19.33 -15.86 25.78
C GLN A 226 -19.70 -16.46 24.40
N PRO A 227 -19.68 -15.69 23.29
CA PRO A 227 -20.05 -16.23 21.99
C PRO A 227 -19.06 -17.31 21.52
N HIS A 228 -19.57 -18.29 20.78
CA HIS A 228 -18.75 -19.27 20.07
C HIS A 228 -18.18 -18.65 18.78
N VAL A 229 -17.23 -17.74 18.93
CA VAL A 229 -16.54 -17.02 17.84
C VAL A 229 -15.07 -16.85 18.18
N LYS A 230 -14.22 -16.88 17.15
CA LYS A 230 -12.78 -16.61 17.22
C LYS A 230 -12.42 -15.25 16.60
N LEU A 231 -11.22 -14.77 16.87
CA LEU A 231 -10.61 -13.61 16.22
C LEU A 231 -9.39 -14.06 15.43
N VAL A 232 -9.41 -13.85 14.12
CA VAL A 232 -8.28 -14.14 13.23
C VAL A 232 -7.54 -12.85 12.90
N LEU A 233 -6.25 -12.81 13.17
CA LEU A 233 -5.35 -11.71 12.88
C LEU A 233 -4.44 -12.07 11.70
N ALA A 234 -4.76 -11.56 10.52
CA ALA A 234 -4.01 -11.76 9.29
C ALA A 234 -3.06 -10.58 9.00
N GLY A 235 -1.79 -10.79 9.28
CA GLY A 235 -0.73 -9.86 8.91
C GLY A 235 0.55 -10.02 9.71
N ARG A 236 1.63 -9.43 9.21
CA ARG A 236 2.94 -9.48 9.87
C ARG A 236 2.99 -8.62 11.13
N MET A 237 3.79 -9.04 12.11
CA MET A 237 4.19 -8.18 13.23
C MET A 237 5.14 -7.08 12.72
N ALA A 238 4.77 -5.81 12.86
CA ALA A 238 5.63 -4.68 12.48
C ALA A 238 6.58 -4.27 13.62
N TRP A 239 7.06 -3.03 13.62
CA TRP A 239 7.87 -2.47 14.71
C TRP A 239 7.01 -1.89 15.83
N LYS A 240 7.63 -1.66 17.00
CA LYS A 240 6.99 -1.08 18.22
C LYS A 240 5.75 -1.85 18.70
N THR A 241 5.78 -3.18 18.61
CA THR A 241 4.63 -4.04 18.92
C THR A 241 4.62 -4.58 20.35
N ASP A 242 5.53 -4.14 21.21
CA ASP A 242 5.71 -4.71 22.57
C ASP A 242 4.44 -4.59 23.42
N LYS A 243 3.71 -3.48 23.29
CA LYS A 243 2.41 -3.30 23.95
C LYS A 243 1.38 -4.31 23.47
N THR A 244 1.25 -4.47 22.15
CA THR A 244 0.30 -5.42 21.56
C THR A 244 0.64 -6.86 21.95
N LYS A 245 1.93 -7.23 21.96
CA LYS A 245 2.38 -8.55 22.42
C LYS A 245 2.00 -8.79 23.89
N LYS A 246 2.28 -7.82 24.77
CA LYS A 246 1.88 -7.92 26.19
C LYS A 246 0.37 -8.09 26.36
N VAL A 247 -0.43 -7.34 25.60
CA VAL A 247 -1.89 -7.49 25.62
C VAL A 247 -2.27 -8.90 25.19
N MET A 248 -1.74 -9.40 24.06
CA MET A 248 -2.01 -10.77 23.58
C MET A 248 -1.64 -11.86 24.60
N GLU A 249 -0.55 -11.67 25.34
CA GLU A 249 -0.10 -12.60 26.39
C GLU A 249 -1.03 -12.59 27.62
N GLN A 250 -1.66 -11.46 27.90
CA GLN A 250 -2.54 -11.25 29.07
C GLN A 250 -4.01 -11.55 28.81
N LEU A 251 -4.41 -11.79 27.55
CA LEU A 251 -5.79 -12.11 27.19
C LEU A 251 -6.25 -13.41 27.86
N SER A 252 -7.33 -13.32 28.62
CA SER A 252 -8.05 -14.48 29.17
C SER A 252 -8.59 -15.40 28.05
N CYS A 253 -8.97 -14.81 26.91
CA CYS A 253 -9.49 -15.50 25.73
C CYS A 253 -8.42 -15.80 24.66
N ARG A 254 -7.14 -15.87 25.04
CA ARG A 254 -6.02 -16.05 24.08
C ARG A 254 -6.20 -17.25 23.14
N ASN A 255 -6.80 -18.34 23.60
CA ASN A 255 -7.03 -19.54 22.79
C ASN A 255 -8.05 -19.33 21.65
N ASP A 256 -8.86 -18.27 21.73
CA ASP A 256 -9.80 -17.86 20.70
C ASP A 256 -9.20 -16.82 19.72
N VAL A 257 -7.94 -16.45 19.88
CA VAL A 257 -7.22 -15.54 18.99
C VAL A 257 -6.21 -16.33 18.15
N VAL A 258 -6.41 -16.31 16.83
CA VAL A 258 -5.56 -17.01 15.85
C VAL A 258 -4.71 -15.98 15.12
N PHE A 259 -3.39 -16.15 15.15
CA PHE A 259 -2.46 -15.30 14.40
C PHE A 259 -1.90 -16.08 13.21
N THR A 260 -2.25 -15.68 12.00
CA THR A 260 -1.84 -16.40 10.78
C THR A 260 -0.50 -15.94 10.23
N GLY A 261 0.01 -14.80 10.71
CA GLY A 261 1.11 -14.10 10.06
C GLY A 261 0.69 -13.55 8.70
N HIS A 262 1.65 -13.41 7.78
CA HIS A 262 1.37 -12.97 6.42
C HIS A 262 0.79 -14.13 5.59
N LEU A 263 -0.34 -13.88 4.94
CA LEU A 263 -0.99 -14.80 4.00
C LEU A 263 -0.77 -14.33 2.56
N GLN A 264 -0.70 -15.29 1.64
CA GLN A 264 -0.73 -14.99 0.20
C GLN A 264 -2.10 -14.44 -0.21
N GLN A 265 -2.19 -13.78 -1.36
CA GLN A 265 -3.42 -13.08 -1.76
C GLN A 265 -4.64 -13.99 -1.86
N GLU A 266 -4.49 -15.16 -2.45
CA GLU A 266 -5.56 -16.13 -2.66
C GLU A 266 -6.08 -16.65 -1.31
N GLU A 267 -5.17 -16.95 -0.38
CA GLU A 267 -5.54 -17.35 0.99
C GLU A 267 -6.23 -16.21 1.73
N LEU A 268 -5.72 -14.98 1.59
CA LEU A 268 -6.30 -13.79 2.22
C LEU A 268 -7.69 -13.47 1.67
N ALA A 269 -7.94 -13.71 0.39
CA ALA A 269 -9.26 -13.56 -0.21
C ALA A 269 -10.23 -14.61 0.35
N ARG A 270 -9.81 -15.89 0.42
CA ARG A 270 -10.63 -16.97 0.96
C ARG A 270 -10.97 -16.79 2.45
N ILE A 271 -10.00 -16.36 3.26
CA ILE A 271 -10.23 -16.10 4.69
C ILE A 271 -11.11 -14.86 4.90
N THR A 272 -11.03 -13.85 4.03
CA THR A 272 -11.95 -12.71 4.04
C THR A 272 -13.36 -13.15 3.70
N ALA A 273 -13.54 -13.95 2.64
CA ALA A 273 -14.84 -14.42 2.18
C ALA A 273 -15.54 -15.37 3.17
N SER A 274 -14.79 -15.98 4.09
CA SER A 274 -15.31 -16.93 5.08
C SER A 274 -15.50 -16.34 6.48
N ALA A 275 -15.12 -15.07 6.67
CA ALA A 275 -15.25 -14.34 7.94
C ALA A 275 -16.70 -13.90 8.18
N ALA A 276 -17.11 -13.87 9.44
CA ALA A 276 -18.40 -13.30 9.83
C ALA A 276 -18.41 -11.77 9.69
N ALA A 277 -17.27 -11.13 9.98
CA ALA A 277 -17.04 -9.71 9.74
C ALA A 277 -15.54 -9.38 9.66
N LEU A 278 -15.21 -8.31 8.94
CA LEU A 278 -13.91 -7.65 8.98
C LEU A 278 -13.93 -6.57 10.07
N VAL A 279 -12.94 -6.56 10.97
CA VAL A 279 -12.86 -5.71 12.18
C VAL A 279 -11.50 -5.01 12.33
#